data_AF-A0A7S4RW43-F1
#
_entry.id   AF-A0A7S4RW43-F1
#
_cell.length_a   1.000
_cell.length_b   1.000
_cell.length_c   1.000
_cell.angle_alpha   90.00
_cell.angle_beta   90.00
_cell.angle_gamma   90.00
#
_symmetry.space_group_name_H-M   'P 1'
#
loop_
_entity.id
_entity.type
_entity.pdbx_description
1 polymer ?
#
loop_
_entity_poly.entity_id
_entity_poly.type
_entity_poly.pdbx_seq_one_letter_code
_entity_poly.pdbx_strand_id
1 'polypeptide(L)'
;GSITVLKDALPLKAGEVVDSTFMNCKALCAFFEQQIQDAKERGVLFSLHLKATMMKVSDPVMFGHCVKVYFKDLFAKYKETFARLGVDANNGLGDVYKKIASLPAEEKSAIEADIMATYERRGPMAMVDSDRGITNLHVPSDIII
;
A
#
# COMPACT_ATOMS: atom_id res chain seq x y z
N GLY A 1 -29.60 14.47 2.83
CA GLY A 1 -28.14 14.30 2.92
C GLY A 1 -27.55 15.49 3.66
N SER A 2 -26.43 15.29 4.36
CA SER A 2 -25.68 16.38 5.02
C SER A 2 -24.74 17.05 4.02
N ILE A 3 -24.60 18.38 4.10
CA ILE A 3 -23.63 19.14 3.30
C ILE A 3 -22.34 19.28 4.12
N THR A 4 -21.18 19.02 3.49
CA THR A 4 -19.86 19.18 4.10
C THR A 4 -18.97 19.99 3.16
N VAL A 5 -18.45 21.12 3.64
CA VAL A 5 -17.51 21.95 2.88
C VAL A 5 -16.11 21.38 3.07
N LEU A 6 -15.44 20.97 1.97
CA LEU A 6 -14.09 20.41 2.01
C LEU A 6 -13.00 21.48 1.91
N LYS A 7 -13.32 22.63 1.31
CA LYS A 7 -12.43 23.78 1.17
C LYS A 7 -13.27 25.05 1.04
N ASP A 8 -13.16 25.94 2.04
CA ASP A 8 -14.04 27.11 2.15
C ASP A 8 -13.80 28.17 1.06
N ALA A 9 -12.56 28.32 0.59
CA ALA A 9 -12.22 29.30 -0.44
C ALA A 9 -11.12 28.79 -1.39
N LEU A 10 -11.27 29.12 -2.66
CA LEU A 10 -10.30 28.90 -3.74
C LEU A 10 -10.36 30.09 -4.71
N PRO A 11 -9.70 31.23 -4.42
CA PRO A 11 -9.73 32.39 -5.29
C PRO A 11 -9.01 32.08 -6.61
N LEU A 12 -9.63 32.44 -7.74
CA LEU A 12 -9.12 32.18 -9.10
C LEU A 12 -8.85 33.48 -9.85
N LYS A 13 -7.91 33.45 -10.79
CA LYS A 13 -7.56 34.56 -11.68
C LYS A 13 -8.31 34.48 -13.01
N ALA A 14 -8.41 35.60 -13.70
CA ALA A 14 -8.94 35.63 -15.06
C ALA A 14 -8.07 34.76 -15.98
N GLY A 15 -8.69 33.79 -16.66
CA GLY A 15 -8.01 32.82 -17.52
C GLY A 15 -7.35 31.65 -16.80
N GLU A 16 -7.51 31.51 -15.48
CA GLU A 16 -7.02 30.33 -14.73
C GLU A 16 -7.86 29.09 -15.06
N VAL A 17 -7.19 27.99 -15.40
CA VAL A 17 -7.82 26.69 -15.67
C VAL A 17 -7.81 25.88 -14.37
N VAL A 18 -8.97 25.33 -14.03
CA VAL A 18 -9.14 24.48 -12.84
C VAL A 18 -9.82 23.19 -13.27
N ASP A 19 -9.20 22.08 -12.90
CA ASP A 19 -9.69 20.74 -13.19
C ASP A 19 -10.12 20.03 -11.90
N SER A 20 -11.03 19.08 -12.05
CA SER A 20 -11.44 18.18 -10.97
C SER A 20 -11.49 16.76 -11.49
N THR A 21 -11.02 15.83 -10.67
CA THR A 21 -11.03 14.40 -10.95
C THR A 21 -11.10 13.62 -9.65
N PHE A 22 -11.31 12.31 -9.75
CA PHE A 22 -11.30 11.42 -8.61
C PHE A 22 -10.77 10.05 -9.01
N MET A 23 -10.21 9.34 -8.03
CA MET A 23 -9.84 7.93 -8.15
C MET A 23 -10.86 7.08 -7.39
N ASN A 24 -11.47 6.11 -8.07
CA ASN A 24 -12.39 5.19 -7.42
C ASN A 24 -11.61 4.08 -6.69
N CYS A 25 -11.56 4.12 -5.36
CA CYS A 25 -10.82 3.14 -4.57
C CYS A 25 -11.27 1.69 -4.80
N LYS A 26 -12.56 1.44 -5.05
CA LYS A 26 -13.05 0.07 -5.32
C LYS A 26 -12.51 -0.44 -6.65
N ALA A 27 -12.56 0.39 -7.69
CA ALA A 27 -12.00 0.06 -9.00
C ALA A 27 -10.47 -0.13 -8.92
N LEU A 28 -9.78 0.74 -8.18
CA LEU A 28 -8.33 0.64 -7.98
C LEU A 28 -7.93 -0.66 -7.27
N CYS A 29 -8.60 -1.03 -6.18
CA CYS A 29 -8.32 -2.29 -5.49
C CYS A 29 -8.61 -3.52 -6.35
N ALA A 30 -9.68 -3.50 -7.16
CA ALA A 30 -9.98 -4.56 -8.10
C ALA A 30 -8.91 -4.66 -9.20
N PHE A 31 -8.44 -3.52 -9.70
CA PHE A 31 -7.32 -3.45 -10.64
C PHE A 31 -6.04 -4.06 -10.03
N PHE A 32 -5.65 -3.68 -8.82
CA PHE A 32 -4.48 -4.25 -8.16
C PHE A 32 -4.59 -5.77 -8.01
N GLU A 33 -5.74 -6.29 -7.56
CA GLU A 33 -5.93 -7.75 -7.42
C GLU A 33 -5.77 -8.45 -8.78
N GLN A 34 -6.36 -7.90 -9.84
CA GLN A 34 -6.24 -8.43 -11.19
C GLN A 34 -4.79 -8.44 -11.68
N GLN A 35 -4.05 -7.34 -11.49
CA GLN A 35 -2.66 -7.23 -11.96
C GLN A 35 -1.70 -8.12 -11.16
N ILE A 36 -1.92 -8.28 -9.85
CA ILE A 36 -1.15 -9.22 -9.01
C ILE A 36 -1.38 -10.66 -9.50
N GLN A 37 -2.62 -11.01 -9.81
CA GLN A 37 -2.96 -12.34 -10.32
C GLN A 37 -2.38 -12.58 -11.72
N ASP A 38 -2.51 -11.61 -12.64
CA ASP A 38 -1.91 -11.71 -13.99
C ASP A 38 -0.39 -11.87 -13.94
N ALA A 39 0.29 -11.09 -13.09
CA ALA A 39 1.74 -11.20 -12.91
C ALA A 39 2.15 -12.60 -12.44
N LYS A 40 1.41 -13.17 -11.48
CA LYS A 40 1.63 -14.54 -11.00
C LYS A 40 1.42 -15.57 -12.09
N GLU A 41 0.30 -15.50 -12.83
CA GLU A 41 -0.04 -16.46 -13.89
C GLU A 41 0.98 -16.45 -15.03
N ARG A 42 1.51 -15.27 -15.35
CA ARG A 42 2.52 -15.09 -16.40
C ARG A 42 3.95 -15.37 -15.91
N GLY A 43 4.15 -15.60 -14.61
CA GLY A 43 5.47 -15.82 -14.03
C GLY A 43 6.40 -14.60 -14.12
N VAL A 44 5.84 -13.39 -14.11
CA VAL A 44 6.60 -12.13 -14.13
C VAL A 44 6.59 -11.46 -12.75
N LEU A 45 7.56 -10.58 -12.49
CA LEU A 45 7.62 -9.83 -11.24
C LEU A 45 6.50 -8.78 -11.20
N PHE A 46 5.75 -8.74 -10.10
CA PHE A 46 4.87 -7.61 -9.82
C PHE A 46 5.70 -6.38 -9.38
N SER A 47 5.35 -5.19 -9.89
CA SER A 47 5.96 -3.94 -9.47
C SER A 47 4.96 -2.79 -9.53
N LEU A 48 5.05 -1.88 -8.57
CA LEU A 48 4.25 -0.66 -8.43
C LEU A 48 5.17 0.56 -8.55
N HIS A 49 4.78 1.50 -9.41
CA HIS A 49 5.53 2.72 -9.70
C HIS A 49 4.62 3.93 -9.45
N LEU A 50 4.96 4.73 -8.45
CA LEU A 50 4.21 5.92 -8.01
C LEU A 50 5.19 7.07 -7.71
N LYS A 51 4.68 8.25 -7.35
CA LYS A 51 5.49 9.43 -7.01
C LYS A 51 5.19 9.94 -5.60
N ALA A 52 5.21 9.03 -4.62
CA ALA A 52 4.69 9.26 -3.26
C ALA A 52 5.34 10.40 -2.46
N THR A 53 6.59 10.76 -2.76
CA THR A 53 7.29 11.88 -2.09
C THR A 53 6.75 13.25 -2.52
N MET A 54 6.41 13.41 -3.80
CA MET A 54 5.84 14.65 -4.34
C MET A 54 4.32 14.69 -4.17
N MET A 55 3.65 13.58 -4.47
CA MET A 55 2.20 13.44 -4.38
C MET A 55 1.77 13.01 -2.97
N LYS A 56 2.09 13.84 -1.98
CA LYS A 56 2.05 13.53 -0.53
C LYS A 56 0.71 13.03 0.03
N VAL A 57 -0.39 13.24 -0.70
CA VAL A 57 -1.74 12.85 -0.27
C VAL A 57 -2.25 11.67 -1.07
N SER A 58 -2.29 11.76 -2.40
CA SER A 58 -2.88 10.73 -3.26
C SER A 58 -2.08 9.44 -3.29
N ASP A 59 -0.77 9.55 -3.51
CA ASP A 59 0.05 8.40 -3.85
C ASP A 59 0.32 7.48 -2.66
N PRO A 60 0.57 7.98 -1.43
CA PRO A 60 0.61 7.13 -0.24
C PRO A 60 -0.70 6.35 -0.01
N VAL A 61 -1.86 6.94 -0.33
CA VAL A 61 -3.16 6.24 -0.20
C VAL A 61 -3.28 5.13 -1.25
N MET A 62 -2.89 5.41 -2.52
CA MET A 62 -2.88 4.38 -3.56
C MET A 62 -1.89 3.24 -3.23
N PHE A 63 -0.71 3.59 -2.71
CA PHE A 63 0.31 2.64 -2.26
C PHE A 63 -0.23 1.76 -1.13
N GLY A 64 -0.85 2.35 -0.11
CA GLY A 64 -1.43 1.61 1.01
C GLY A 64 -2.58 0.70 0.59
N HIS A 65 -3.36 1.08 -0.43
CA HIS A 65 -4.33 0.16 -1.05
C HIS A 65 -3.64 -1.04 -1.71
N CYS A 66 -2.55 -0.83 -2.46
CA CYS A 66 -1.80 -1.94 -3.06
C CYS A 66 -1.21 -2.88 -2.00
N VAL A 67 -0.63 -2.33 -0.92
CA VAL A 67 -0.13 -3.11 0.23
C VAL A 67 -1.24 -3.98 0.83
N LYS A 68 -2.41 -3.39 1.11
CA LYS A 68 -3.55 -4.12 1.68
C LYS A 68 -4.09 -5.20 0.74
N VAL A 69 -4.10 -4.97 -0.58
CA VAL A 69 -4.56 -5.96 -1.56
C VAL A 69 -3.57 -7.12 -1.68
N TYR A 70 -2.27 -6.81 -1.78
CA TYR A 70 -1.22 -7.83 -1.84
C TYR A 70 -1.25 -8.73 -0.61
N PHE A 71 -1.29 -8.13 0.58
CA PHE A 71 -1.30 -8.81 1.88
C PHE A 71 -2.71 -8.98 2.47
N LYS A 72 -3.75 -9.14 1.65
CA LYS A 72 -5.16 -9.13 2.11
C LYS A 72 -5.44 -10.14 3.23
N ASP A 73 -4.89 -11.34 3.13
CA ASP A 73 -5.10 -12.41 4.12
C ASP A 73 -4.42 -12.07 5.45
N LEU A 74 -3.22 -11.46 5.39
CA LEU A 74 -2.47 -11.00 6.56
C LEU A 74 -3.24 -9.91 7.31
N PHE A 75 -3.70 -8.87 6.59
CA PHE A 75 -4.46 -7.77 7.18
C PHE A 75 -5.84 -8.22 7.69
N ALA A 76 -6.45 -9.24 7.08
CA ALA A 76 -7.68 -9.84 7.58
C ALA A 76 -7.44 -10.62 8.88
N LYS A 77 -6.40 -11.48 8.92
CA LYS A 77 -6.07 -12.32 10.08
C LYS A 77 -5.62 -11.52 11.30
N TYR A 78 -4.81 -10.48 11.11
CA TYR A 78 -4.23 -9.67 12.19
C TYR A 78 -4.89 -8.32 12.39
N LYS A 79 -6.14 -8.15 11.92
CA LYS A 79 -6.86 -6.87 11.91
C LYS A 79 -6.83 -6.16 13.26
N GLU A 80 -7.15 -6.86 14.34
CA GLU A 80 -7.22 -6.29 15.69
C GLU A 80 -5.82 -5.91 16.21
N THR A 81 -4.84 -6.79 16.01
CA THR A 81 -3.44 -6.54 16.38
C THR A 81 -2.89 -5.32 15.64
N PHE A 82 -3.08 -5.22 14.33
CA PHE A 82 -2.62 -4.09 13.53
C PHE A 82 -3.33 -2.78 13.89
N ALA A 83 -4.62 -2.83 14.24
CA ALA A 83 -5.34 -1.67 14.75
C ALA A 83 -4.78 -1.21 16.10
N ARG A 84 -4.52 -2.13 17.03
CA ARG A 84 -3.92 -1.84 18.36
C ARG A 84 -2.52 -1.26 18.25
N LEU A 85 -1.71 -1.75 17.32
CA LEU A 85 -0.35 -1.26 17.09
C LEU A 85 -0.30 0.05 16.27
N GLY A 86 -1.42 0.46 15.67
CA GLY A 86 -1.47 1.63 14.80
C GLY A 86 -0.58 1.44 13.56
N VAL A 87 -0.70 0.29 12.90
CA VAL A 87 -0.07 0.00 11.61
C VAL A 87 -0.71 0.86 10.53
N ASP A 88 0.12 1.54 9.74
CA ASP A 88 -0.32 2.33 8.60
C ASP A 88 0.26 1.78 7.28
N ALA A 89 -0.60 1.13 6.50
CA ALA A 89 -0.22 0.58 5.20
C ALA A 89 0.22 1.66 4.19
N ASN A 90 -0.16 2.93 4.37
CA ASN A 90 0.29 4.02 3.50
C ASN A 90 1.81 4.27 3.64
N ASN A 91 2.40 3.83 4.77
CA ASN A 91 3.85 3.85 5.01
C ASN A 91 4.56 2.56 4.56
N GLY A 92 3.79 1.60 4.01
CA GLY A 92 4.31 0.35 3.47
C GLY A 92 4.52 -0.77 4.49
N LEU A 93 5.04 -1.90 3.99
CA LEU A 93 5.32 -3.08 4.80
C LEU A 93 6.39 -2.81 5.86
N GLY A 94 7.28 -1.84 5.62
CA GLY A 94 8.25 -1.39 6.61
C GLY A 94 7.62 -0.90 7.91
N ASP A 95 6.44 -0.26 7.84
CA ASP A 95 5.70 0.13 9.05
C ASP A 95 5.18 -1.11 9.79
N VAL A 96 4.67 -2.12 9.09
CA VAL A 96 4.27 -3.40 9.72
C VAL A 96 5.42 -3.99 10.52
N TYR A 97 6.59 -4.17 9.89
CA TYR A 97 7.77 -4.72 10.57
C TYR A 97 8.20 -3.89 11.78
N LYS A 98 8.19 -2.56 11.66
CA LYS A 98 8.52 -1.65 12.76
C LYS A 98 7.56 -1.81 13.94
N LYS A 99 6.26 -1.95 13.67
CA LYS A 99 5.22 -2.01 14.69
C LYS A 99 5.18 -3.35 15.42
N ILE A 100 5.33 -4.46 14.68
CA ILE A 100 5.32 -5.81 15.26
C ILE A 100 6.58 -6.12 16.08
N ALA A 101 7.65 -5.31 15.95
CA ALA A 101 8.86 -5.46 16.76
C ALA A 101 8.63 -5.27 18.27
N SER A 102 7.50 -4.66 18.67
CA SER A 102 7.10 -4.51 20.08
C SER A 102 6.29 -5.69 20.63
N LEU A 103 5.92 -6.65 19.79
CA LEU A 103 5.15 -7.83 20.21
C LEU A 103 6.04 -8.91 20.84
N PRO A 104 5.45 -9.84 21.61
CA PRO A 104 6.12 -11.08 21.99
C PRO A 104 6.69 -11.83 20.78
N ALA A 105 7.81 -12.53 20.98
CA ALA A 105 8.55 -13.18 19.90
C ALA A 105 7.69 -14.18 19.10
N GLU A 106 6.79 -14.90 19.76
CA GLU A 106 5.89 -15.87 19.13
C GLU A 106 4.87 -15.18 18.20
N GLU A 107 4.22 -14.11 18.66
CA GLU A 107 3.28 -13.32 17.84
C GLU A 107 3.97 -12.68 16.64
N LYS A 108 5.16 -12.08 16.87
CA LYS A 108 5.97 -11.50 15.82
C LYS A 108 6.33 -12.55 14.76
N SER A 109 6.85 -13.70 15.18
CA SER A 109 7.27 -14.77 14.28
C SER A 109 6.10 -15.33 13.47
N ALA A 110 4.91 -15.43 14.06
CA ALA A 110 3.71 -15.86 13.35
C ALA A 110 3.32 -14.88 12.23
N ILE A 111 3.37 -13.57 12.50
CA ILE A 111 3.09 -12.53 11.50
C ILE A 111 4.14 -12.56 10.38
N GLU A 112 5.42 -12.70 10.71
CA GLU A 112 6.51 -12.78 9.73
C GLU A 112 6.36 -14.03 8.84
N ALA A 113 5.98 -15.17 9.41
CA ALA A 113 5.69 -16.38 8.65
C ALA A 113 4.53 -16.20 7.67
N ASP A 114 3.46 -15.52 8.07
CA ASP A 114 2.32 -15.24 7.18
C ASP A 114 2.65 -14.22 6.07
N ILE A 115 3.58 -13.29 6.33
CA ILE A 115 4.14 -12.41 5.29
C ILE A 115 4.86 -13.28 4.24
N MET A 116 5.73 -14.20 4.67
CA MET A 116 6.45 -15.10 3.77
C MET A 116 5.50 -16.00 2.96
N ALA A 117 4.51 -16.59 3.62
CA ALA A 117 3.47 -17.39 2.96
C ALA A 117 2.63 -16.56 1.97
N THR A 118 2.56 -15.24 2.12
CA THR A 118 1.90 -14.37 1.14
C THR A 118 2.72 -14.26 -0.15
N TYR A 119 4.06 -14.15 -0.07
CA TYR A 119 4.91 -14.10 -1.27
C TYR A 119 4.79 -15.38 -2.10
N GLU A 120 4.80 -16.54 -1.46
CA GLU A 120 4.61 -17.83 -2.14
C GLU A 120 3.25 -17.91 -2.86
N ARG A 121 2.19 -17.38 -2.23
CA ARG A 121 0.83 -17.43 -2.76
C ARG A 121 0.55 -16.37 -3.82
N ARG A 122 1.15 -15.18 -3.73
CA ARG A 122 0.87 -14.04 -4.61
C ARG A 122 1.84 -13.89 -5.78
N GLY A 123 2.94 -14.64 -5.77
CA GLY A 123 3.98 -14.55 -6.79
C GLY A 123 5.10 -13.57 -6.38
N PRO A 124 6.19 -13.53 -7.16
CA PRO A 124 7.34 -12.70 -6.85
C PRO A 124 7.09 -11.22 -7.16
N MET A 125 7.80 -10.35 -6.44
CA MET A 125 7.72 -8.89 -6.56
C MET A 125 9.10 -8.31 -6.84
N ALA A 126 9.14 -7.15 -7.50
CA ALA A 126 10.36 -6.36 -7.62
C ALA A 126 10.96 -6.02 -6.25
N MET A 127 12.29 -6.06 -6.19
CA MET A 127 13.08 -5.78 -4.99
C MET A 127 13.78 -4.44 -5.13
N VAL A 128 13.88 -3.71 -4.02
CA VAL A 128 14.75 -2.53 -3.87
C VAL A 128 16.15 -2.99 -3.50
N ASP A 129 16.24 -3.94 -2.56
CA ASP A 129 17.48 -4.56 -2.11
C ASP A 129 17.19 -6.04 -1.76
N SER A 130 17.59 -6.94 -2.64
CA SER A 130 17.32 -8.38 -2.49
C SER A 130 18.13 -9.02 -1.36
N ASP A 131 19.34 -8.54 -1.11
CA ASP A 131 20.23 -9.10 -0.07
C ASP A 131 19.67 -8.83 1.33
N ARG A 132 18.90 -7.74 1.46
CA ARG A 132 18.23 -7.32 2.70
C ARG A 132 16.73 -7.63 2.73
N GLY A 133 16.20 -8.24 1.68
CA GLY A 133 14.77 -8.55 1.57
C GLY A 133 13.83 -7.34 1.44
N ILE A 134 14.36 -6.18 1.03
CA ILE A 134 13.56 -4.96 0.86
C ILE A 134 12.85 -5.01 -0.48
N THR A 135 11.52 -5.14 -0.44
CA THR A 135 10.63 -5.24 -1.59
C THR A 135 10.12 -3.87 -2.06
N ASN A 136 9.57 -3.79 -3.26
CA ASN A 136 8.90 -2.60 -3.79
C ASN A 136 7.73 -2.08 -2.92
N LEU A 137 7.13 -2.92 -2.07
CA LEU A 137 6.08 -2.52 -1.14
C LEU A 137 6.59 -2.20 0.28
N HIS A 138 7.90 -2.12 0.51
CA HIS A 138 8.46 -1.79 1.83
C HIS A 138 8.25 -0.32 2.22
N VAL A 139 8.66 0.62 1.38
CA VAL A 139 8.54 2.06 1.63
C VAL A 139 8.02 2.75 0.36
N PRO A 140 7.00 3.61 0.45
CA PRO A 140 6.37 4.23 -0.73
C PRO A 140 7.30 5.13 -1.56
N SER A 141 8.44 5.55 -0.99
CA SER A 141 9.41 6.42 -1.65
C SER A 141 10.60 5.69 -2.29
N ASP A 142 10.72 4.38 -2.15
CA ASP A 142 11.91 3.64 -2.61
C ASP A 142 11.94 3.49 -4.14
N ILE A 143 10.77 3.32 -4.78
CA ILE A 143 10.64 3.24 -6.25
C ILE A 143 9.78 4.41 -6.73
N ILE A 144 10.40 5.32 -7.48
CA ILE A 144 9.77 6.53 -8.01
C ILE A 144 9.62 6.37 -9.52
N ILE A 145 8.41 6.60 -10.04
CA ILE A 145 8.09 6.55 -11.49
C ILE A 145 8.87 7.57 -12.32
#